data_AF-A0A960JGD1-F1
#
_entry.id   AF-A0A960JGD1-F1
#
_cell.length_a   1.000
_cell.length_b   1.000
_cell.length_c   1.000
_cell.angle_alpha   90.00
_cell.angle_beta   90.00
_cell.angle_gamma   90.00
#
_symmetry.space_group_name_H-M   'P 1'
#
loop_
_entity.id
_entity.type
_entity.pdbx_description
1 polymer ?
#
loop_
_entity_poly.entity_id
_entity_poly.type
_entity_poly.pdbx_seq_one_letter_code
_entity_poly.pdbx_strand_id
1 'polypeptide(L)'
;QEYLVNEIQEVYRLQGVTINDKHIEVIVRQMLRWVKIKDVGDTDFLLEEQVDRFRYEDENRRVGKEKGETASAEPLLLGITKASLSTDSFISAASFQETTRVLTEAAISGRIDYLRGLKENVIMGRLIPAGTGMRYYRNVKVDDDPTINQKEVSEFDHLDIRGGMESTSDSIPFVKTPKADAAEDSDAKAEKKSEVAEGKDA
;
A
#
# COMPACT_ATOMS: atom_id res chain seq x y z
N GLN A 1 9.17 -26.77 -5.30
CA GLN A 1 8.08 -26.16 -4.52
C GLN A 1 7.14 -27.23 -3.98
N GLU A 2 6.57 -28.08 -4.85
CA GLU A 2 5.64 -29.16 -4.48
C GLU A 2 6.17 -30.10 -3.37
N TYR A 3 7.45 -30.48 -3.43
CA TYR A 3 8.08 -31.29 -2.40
C TYR A 3 7.95 -30.69 -0.98
N LEU A 4 8.24 -29.40 -0.81
CA LEU A 4 8.14 -28.73 0.50
C LEU A 4 6.71 -28.66 1.01
N VAL A 5 5.74 -28.45 0.11
CA VAL A 5 4.32 -28.40 0.48
C VAL A 5 3.88 -29.77 0.98
N ASN A 6 4.21 -30.84 0.26
CA ASN A 6 3.83 -32.20 0.63
C ASN A 6 4.44 -32.64 1.96
N GLU A 7 5.73 -32.37 2.17
CA GLU A 7 6.44 -32.76 3.41
C GLU A 7 5.86 -32.03 4.64
N ILE A 8 5.60 -30.72 4.53
CA ILE A 8 4.99 -29.94 5.62
C ILE A 8 3.56 -30.43 5.88
N GLN A 9 2.80 -30.67 4.80
CA GLN A 9 1.41 -31.09 4.89
C GLN A 9 1.27 -32.49 5.50
N GLU A 10 2.22 -33.40 5.27
CA GLU A 10 2.24 -34.73 5.88
C GLU A 10 2.32 -34.66 7.41
N VAL A 11 3.18 -33.79 7.94
CA VAL A 11 3.29 -33.57 9.40
C VAL A 11 1.98 -33.05 10.00
N TYR A 12 1.31 -32.10 9.34
CA TYR A 12 0.01 -31.59 9.80
C TYR A 12 -1.09 -32.64 9.73
N ARG A 13 -1.12 -33.45 8.66
CA ARG A 13 -2.05 -34.57 8.51
C ARG A 13 -1.83 -35.63 9.59
N LEU A 14 -0.58 -35.94 9.94
CA LEU A 14 -0.24 -36.86 11.02
C LEU A 14 -0.73 -36.37 12.39
N GLN A 15 -0.80 -35.05 12.60
CA GLN A 15 -1.35 -34.44 13.81
C GLN A 15 -2.88 -34.25 13.76
N GLY A 16 -3.54 -34.67 12.67
CA GLY A 16 -4.98 -34.52 12.48
C GLY A 16 -5.45 -33.09 12.21
N VAL A 17 -4.53 -32.18 11.88
CA VAL A 17 -4.84 -30.78 11.59
C VAL A 17 -5.04 -30.60 10.09
N THR A 18 -6.18 -30.01 9.70
CA THR A 18 -6.47 -29.71 8.30
C THR A 18 -6.06 -28.28 7.97
N ILE A 19 -5.14 -28.11 7.02
CA ILE A 19 -4.66 -26.80 6.53
C ILE A 19 -4.76 -26.80 5.02
N ASN A 20 -5.21 -25.69 4.43
CA ASN A 20 -5.23 -25.52 2.98
C ASN A 20 -3.80 -25.28 2.46
N ASP A 21 -3.41 -26.02 1.42
CA ASP A 21 -2.09 -25.95 0.78
C ASP A 21 -1.72 -24.53 0.35
N LYS A 22 -2.70 -23.67 0.01
CA LYS A 22 -2.50 -22.26 -0.34
C LYS A 22 -1.74 -21.49 0.74
N HIS A 23 -1.95 -21.78 2.02
CA HIS A 23 -1.24 -21.11 3.11
C HIS A 23 0.24 -21.47 3.11
N ILE A 24 0.55 -22.76 2.95
CA ILE A 24 1.93 -23.26 2.90
C ILE A 24 2.61 -22.72 1.64
N GLU A 25 1.89 -22.70 0.51
CA GLU A 25 2.41 -22.19 -0.76
C GLU A 25 2.82 -20.72 -0.67
N VAL A 26 2.02 -19.88 -0.01
CA VAL A 26 2.35 -18.46 0.21
C VAL A 26 3.64 -18.32 1.03
N ILE A 27 3.86 -19.16 2.03
CA ILE A 27 5.10 -19.15 2.84
C ILE A 27 6.30 -19.64 2.03
N VAL A 28 6.17 -20.76 1.32
CA VAL A 28 7.25 -21.31 0.47
C VAL A 28 7.62 -20.32 -0.63
N ARG A 29 6.65 -19.58 -1.17
CA ARG A 29 6.88 -18.49 -2.12
C ARG A 29 7.77 -17.39 -1.53
N GLN A 30 7.59 -17.03 -0.25
CA GLN A 30 8.48 -16.07 0.41
C GLN A 30 9.89 -16.61 0.61
N MET A 31 10.04 -17.91 0.87
CA MET A 31 11.35 -18.58 1.00
C MET A 31 12.13 -18.65 -0.31
N LEU A 32 11.43 -18.68 -1.46
CA LEU A 32 12.00 -18.73 -2.82
C LEU A 32 12.03 -17.38 -3.55
N ARG A 33 11.79 -16.27 -2.83
CA ARG A 33 11.76 -14.91 -3.40
C ARG A 33 13.13 -14.44 -3.90
N TRP A 34 14.21 -15.05 -3.41
CA TRP A 34 15.59 -14.62 -3.67
C TRP A 34 16.23 -15.44 -4.79
N VAL A 35 17.07 -14.76 -5.56
CA VAL A 35 17.90 -15.39 -6.59
C VAL A 35 19.35 -15.01 -6.37
N LYS A 36 20.26 -15.90 -6.75
CA LYS A 36 21.70 -15.70 -6.69
C LYS A 36 22.26 -15.56 -8.10
N ILE A 37 22.98 -14.48 -8.37
CA ILE A 37 23.51 -14.19 -9.69
C ILE A 37 24.70 -15.12 -9.99
N LYS A 38 24.62 -15.87 -11.10
CA LYS A 38 25.69 -16.71 -11.63
C LYS A 38 26.51 -16.02 -12.70
N ASP A 39 25.85 -15.21 -13.51
CA ASP A 39 26.46 -14.45 -14.58
C ASP A 39 25.79 -13.09 -14.65
N VAL A 40 26.59 -12.04 -14.82
CA VAL A 40 26.15 -10.65 -14.72
C VAL A 40 25.70 -10.12 -16.09
N GLY A 41 26.26 -10.62 -17.19
CA GLY A 41 26.05 -10.03 -18.51
C GLY A 41 26.35 -8.52 -18.49
N ASP A 42 25.46 -7.72 -19.07
CA ASP A 42 25.52 -6.25 -19.10
C ASP A 42 24.66 -5.58 -18.01
N THR A 43 24.24 -6.32 -16.98
CA THR A 43 23.44 -5.76 -15.88
C THR A 43 24.30 -5.11 -14.79
N ASP A 44 23.67 -4.29 -13.94
CA ASP A 44 24.33 -3.65 -12.79
C ASP A 44 24.53 -4.60 -11.58
N PHE A 45 24.36 -5.91 -11.76
CA PHE A 45 24.50 -6.89 -10.68
C PHE A 45 25.96 -7.26 -10.40
N LEU A 46 26.21 -7.79 -9.22
CA LEU A 46 27.49 -8.39 -8.87
C LEU A 46 27.41 -9.92 -8.93
N LEU A 47 28.53 -10.55 -9.29
CA LEU A 47 28.64 -12.00 -9.27
C LEU A 47 28.40 -12.52 -7.85
N GLU A 48 27.62 -13.60 -7.71
CA GLU A 48 27.22 -14.19 -6.42
C GLU A 48 26.34 -13.28 -5.53
N GLU A 49 25.87 -12.13 -6.04
CA GLU A 49 24.94 -11.26 -5.33
C GLU A 49 23.59 -11.96 -5.11
N GLN A 50 23.03 -11.78 -3.91
CA GLN A 50 21.67 -12.20 -3.59
C GLN A 50 20.73 -11.03 -3.83
N VAL A 51 19.86 -11.16 -4.82
CA VAL A 51 18.91 -10.12 -5.19
C VAL A 51 17.48 -10.65 -5.16
N ASP A 52 16.54 -9.72 -5.00
CA ASP A 52 15.13 -10.02 -5.14
C ASP A 52 14.81 -10.45 -6.58
N ARG A 53 14.03 -11.51 -6.73
CA ARG A 53 13.58 -11.99 -8.04
C ARG A 53 12.89 -10.93 -8.89
N PHE A 54 12.08 -10.06 -8.30
CA PHE A 54 11.40 -8.97 -9.02
C PHE A 54 12.41 -7.93 -9.52
N ARG A 55 13.41 -7.56 -8.70
CA ARG A 55 14.48 -6.65 -9.13
C ARG A 55 15.31 -7.26 -10.26
N TYR A 56 15.63 -8.55 -10.15
CA TYR A 56 16.30 -9.31 -11.22
C TYR A 56 15.49 -9.33 -12.52
N GLU A 57 14.19 -9.62 -12.45
CA GLU A 57 13.31 -9.66 -13.62
C GLU A 57 13.13 -8.27 -14.27
N ASP A 58 13.06 -7.21 -13.47
CA ASP A 58 12.93 -5.83 -13.96
C ASP A 58 14.22 -5.36 -14.66
N GLU A 59 15.38 -5.65 -14.07
CA GLU A 59 16.68 -5.25 -14.62
C GLU A 59 17.00 -6.02 -15.91
N ASN A 60 16.77 -7.33 -15.94
CA ASN A 60 16.91 -8.11 -17.16
C ASN A 60 15.95 -7.65 -18.26
N ARG A 61 14.74 -7.19 -17.90
CA ARG A 61 13.81 -6.61 -18.87
C ARG A 61 14.32 -5.28 -19.42
N ARG A 62 15.03 -4.47 -18.62
CA ARG A 62 15.66 -3.22 -19.07
C ARG A 62 16.78 -3.52 -20.06
N VAL A 63 17.74 -4.36 -19.67
CA VAL A 63 18.89 -4.73 -20.52
C VAL A 63 18.45 -5.43 -21.80
N GLY A 64 17.44 -6.31 -21.73
CA GLY A 64 16.89 -6.97 -22.91
C GLY A 64 16.26 -6.01 -23.92
N LYS A 65 15.71 -4.87 -23.48
CA LYS A 65 15.22 -3.81 -24.40
C LYS A 65 16.36 -3.06 -25.07
N GLU A 66 17.47 -2.90 -24.37
CA GLU A 66 18.70 -2.27 -24.86
C GLU A 66 19.52 -3.23 -25.76
N LYS A 67 19.05 -4.48 -25.94
CA LYS A 67 19.72 -5.57 -26.68
C LYS A 67 21.09 -5.97 -26.09
N GLY A 68 21.28 -5.74 -24.79
CA GLY A 68 22.43 -6.26 -24.05
C GLY A 68 22.25 -7.71 -23.61
N GLU A 69 23.31 -8.28 -23.04
CA GLU A 69 23.30 -9.63 -22.46
C GLU A 69 22.64 -9.63 -21.08
N THR A 70 21.59 -10.43 -20.90
CA THR A 70 20.85 -10.53 -19.62
C THR A 70 21.64 -11.33 -18.59
N ALA A 71 21.52 -10.97 -17.31
CA ALA A 71 22.09 -11.76 -16.23
C ALA A 71 21.43 -13.13 -16.11
N SER A 72 22.21 -14.13 -15.69
CA SER A 72 21.75 -15.46 -15.35
C SER A 72 21.80 -15.66 -13.83
N ALA A 73 20.70 -16.16 -13.26
CA ALA A 73 20.58 -16.38 -11.82
C ALA A 73 20.00 -17.75 -11.49
N GLU A 74 20.39 -18.29 -10.33
CA GLU A 74 19.79 -19.49 -9.76
C GLU A 74 18.84 -19.14 -8.60
N PRO A 75 17.67 -19.79 -8.50
CA PRO A 75 16.78 -19.61 -7.35
C PRO A 75 17.48 -20.03 -6.05
N LEU A 76 17.37 -19.20 -5.02
CA LEU A 76 17.95 -19.48 -3.70
C LEU A 76 16.83 -19.73 -2.69
N LEU A 77 16.84 -20.92 -2.08
CA LEU A 77 15.93 -21.23 -0.98
C LEU A 77 16.49 -20.71 0.33
N LEU A 78 15.83 -19.71 0.91
CA LEU A 78 16.17 -19.14 2.21
C LEU A 78 15.18 -19.61 3.29
N GLY A 79 15.68 -19.86 4.49
CA GLY A 79 14.82 -20.07 5.66
C GLY A 79 13.98 -18.82 5.97
N ILE A 80 12.80 -19.00 6.58
CA ILE A 80 11.85 -17.91 6.88
C ILE A 80 12.48 -16.74 7.63
N THR A 81 13.37 -17.01 8.59
CA THR A 81 14.06 -15.97 9.38
C THR A 81 14.97 -15.12 8.52
N LYS A 82 15.78 -15.77 7.66
CA LYS A 82 16.71 -15.07 6.77
C LYS A 82 15.95 -14.30 5.69
N ALA A 83 14.92 -14.91 5.09
CA ALA A 83 14.06 -14.25 4.12
C ALA A 83 13.35 -13.01 4.70
N SER A 84 12.99 -13.03 5.98
CA SER A 84 12.31 -11.92 6.67
C SER A 84 13.25 -10.78 7.09
N LEU A 85 14.55 -11.04 7.26
CA LEU A 85 15.56 -10.01 7.54
C LEU A 85 16.02 -9.29 6.28
N SER A 86 15.99 -9.98 5.14
CA SER A 86 16.43 -9.43 3.85
C SER A 86 15.39 -8.53 3.17
N THR A 87 14.30 -8.12 3.83
CA THR A 87 13.29 -7.25 3.21
C THR A 87 13.85 -5.91 2.76
N ASP A 88 13.31 -5.36 1.67
CA ASP A 88 13.77 -4.07 1.11
C ASP A 88 13.61 -2.88 2.08
N SER A 89 12.62 -2.94 2.97
CA SER A 89 12.40 -1.93 3.98
C SER A 89 13.31 -2.14 5.19
N PHE A 90 14.15 -1.16 5.47
CA PHE A 90 14.98 -1.16 6.67
C PHE A 90 14.16 -0.90 7.94
N ILE A 91 13.03 -0.17 7.86
CA ILE A 91 12.13 0.07 9.00
C ILE A 91 11.47 -1.26 9.41
N SER A 92 10.96 -2.00 8.44
CA SER A 92 10.39 -3.33 8.64
C SER A 92 11.45 -4.32 9.12
N ALA A 93 12.64 -4.34 8.52
CA ALA A 93 13.73 -5.24 8.92
C ALA A 93 14.22 -4.95 10.35
N ALA A 94 14.48 -3.68 10.70
CA ALA A 94 14.95 -3.30 12.02
C ALA A 94 13.95 -3.66 13.12
N SER A 95 12.65 -3.62 12.83
CA SER A 95 11.61 -3.99 13.81
C SER A 95 11.47 -5.51 14.04
N PHE A 96 12.20 -6.37 13.34
CA PHE A 96 12.20 -7.81 13.59
C PHE A 96 13.34 -8.19 14.53
N GLN A 97 14.59 -8.08 14.09
CA GLN A 97 15.82 -8.36 14.85
C GLN A 97 16.98 -7.52 14.29
N GLU A 98 18.15 -7.56 14.96
CA GLU A 98 19.40 -6.90 14.50
C GLU A 98 19.30 -5.38 14.25
N THR A 99 18.48 -4.67 15.04
CA THR A 99 18.20 -3.21 14.92
C THR A 99 19.45 -2.37 14.65
N THR A 100 20.50 -2.54 15.46
CA THR A 100 21.74 -1.75 15.35
C THR A 100 22.43 -1.95 14.00
N ARG A 101 22.51 -3.21 13.53
CA ARG A 101 23.17 -3.53 12.27
C ARG A 101 22.39 -2.97 11.08
N VAL A 102 21.08 -3.22 11.06
CA VAL A 102 20.19 -2.79 9.97
C VAL A 102 20.17 -1.27 9.83
N LEU A 103 20.05 -0.54 10.95
CA LEU A 103 20.03 0.93 10.91
C LEU A 103 21.39 1.52 10.52
N THR A 104 22.49 0.93 10.98
CA THR A 104 23.83 1.38 10.60
C THR A 104 24.08 1.19 9.11
N GLU A 105 23.74 0.02 8.56
CA GLU A 105 23.89 -0.27 7.14
C GLU A 105 23.02 0.67 6.28
N ALA A 106 21.77 0.90 6.70
CA ALA A 106 20.87 1.83 6.03
C ALA A 106 21.39 3.28 6.06
N ALA A 107 21.97 3.71 7.18
CA ALA A 107 22.56 5.05 7.32
C ALA A 107 23.80 5.23 6.45
N ILE A 108 24.69 4.24 6.40
CA ILE A 108 25.91 4.28 5.57
C ILE A 108 25.55 4.31 4.08
N SER A 109 24.56 3.51 3.67
CA SER A 109 24.13 3.42 2.27
C SER A 109 23.11 4.48 1.86
N GLY A 110 22.64 5.33 2.78
CA GLY A 110 21.63 6.35 2.51
C GLY A 110 20.30 5.77 2.01
N ARG A 111 19.89 4.59 2.49
CA ARG A 111 18.68 3.91 2.01
C ARG A 111 17.43 4.74 2.32
N ILE A 112 16.51 4.78 1.35
CA ILE A 112 15.21 5.44 1.47
C ILE A 112 14.12 4.37 1.53
N ASP A 113 13.24 4.48 2.51
CA ASP A 113 12.09 3.60 2.66
C ASP A 113 10.84 4.21 2.00
N TYR A 114 10.22 3.47 1.09
CA TYR A 114 9.04 3.93 0.34
C TYR A 114 7.71 3.59 1.03
N LEU A 115 7.72 3.00 2.23
CA LEU A 115 6.52 2.68 3.01
C LEU A 115 5.49 1.88 2.20
N ARG A 116 5.96 0.90 1.44
CA ARG A 116 5.09 0.02 0.62
C ARG A 116 4.62 -1.19 1.40
N GLY A 117 5.28 -1.51 2.50
CA GLY A 117 4.97 -2.66 3.35
C GLY A 117 3.86 -2.39 4.37
N LEU A 118 3.32 -3.48 4.92
CA LEU A 118 2.34 -3.40 6.00
C LEU A 118 2.99 -2.86 7.30
N LYS A 119 4.15 -3.40 7.67
CA LYS A 119 4.77 -3.15 8.98
C LYS A 119 5.32 -1.72 9.10
N GLU A 120 5.96 -1.21 8.05
CA GLU A 120 6.34 0.21 7.94
C GLU A 120 5.16 1.16 8.23
N ASN A 121 4.02 0.95 7.56
CA ASN A 121 2.88 1.84 7.70
C ASN A 121 2.27 1.79 9.11
N VAL A 122 2.22 0.60 9.72
CA VAL A 122 1.78 0.45 11.12
C VAL A 122 2.70 1.22 12.06
N ILE A 123 4.02 1.09 11.91
CA ILE A 123 5.00 1.80 12.76
C ILE A 123 4.89 3.31 12.59
N MET A 124 4.65 3.78 11.36
CA MET A 124 4.49 5.21 11.05
C MET A 124 3.10 5.77 11.40
N GLY A 125 2.15 4.94 11.84
CA GLY A 125 0.77 5.36 12.12
C GLY A 125 -0.05 5.71 10.88
N ARG A 126 0.34 5.21 9.70
CA ARG A 126 -0.38 5.41 8.43
C ARG A 126 -1.30 4.22 8.14
N LEU A 127 -2.32 4.46 7.31
CA LEU A 127 -3.19 3.39 6.82
C LEU A 127 -2.38 2.35 6.05
N ILE A 128 -2.51 1.08 6.45
CA ILE A 128 -1.85 -0.05 5.80
C ILE A 128 -2.28 -0.19 4.34
N PRO A 129 -1.39 -0.62 3.41
CA PRO A 129 -1.72 -0.81 2.00
C PRO A 129 -2.48 -2.11 1.72
N ALA A 130 -3.45 -2.47 2.57
CA ALA A 130 -4.31 -3.64 2.42
C ALA A 130 -5.76 -3.33 2.82
N GLY A 131 -6.71 -4.11 2.27
CA GLY A 131 -8.13 -3.87 2.49
C GLY A 131 -8.54 -2.45 2.06
N THR A 132 -9.32 -1.75 2.89
CA THR A 132 -9.77 -0.37 2.66
C THR A 132 -8.63 0.65 2.54
N GLY A 133 -7.43 0.29 3.02
CA GLY A 133 -6.25 1.13 2.90
C GLY A 133 -5.59 1.08 1.50
N MET A 134 -6.01 0.18 0.61
CA MET A 134 -5.54 0.22 -0.79
C MET A 134 -6.05 1.48 -1.51
N ARG A 135 -5.24 2.03 -2.42
CA ARG A 135 -5.59 3.25 -3.19
C ARG A 135 -6.93 3.13 -3.92
N TYR A 136 -7.25 1.93 -4.40
CA TYR A 136 -8.51 1.62 -5.08
C TYR A 136 -9.74 1.92 -4.21
N TYR A 137 -9.70 1.58 -2.92
CA TYR A 137 -10.82 1.82 -2.00
C TYR A 137 -10.75 3.20 -1.33
N ARG A 138 -9.56 3.78 -1.18
CA ARG A 138 -9.37 5.08 -0.53
C ARG A 138 -9.84 6.26 -1.38
N ASN A 139 -9.65 6.15 -2.70
CA ASN A 139 -9.89 7.27 -3.63
C ASN A 139 -11.19 7.09 -4.43
N VAL A 140 -12.16 6.37 -3.87
CA VAL A 140 -13.49 6.25 -4.48
C VAL A 140 -14.18 7.60 -4.34
N LYS A 141 -14.39 8.27 -5.47
CA LYS A 141 -15.31 9.41 -5.54
C LYS A 141 -16.72 8.82 -5.56
N VAL A 142 -17.49 9.10 -4.53
CA VAL A 142 -18.93 8.82 -4.53
C VAL A 142 -19.56 9.98 -5.29
N ASP A 143 -20.24 9.68 -6.38
CA ASP A 143 -21.06 10.70 -7.05
C ASP A 143 -22.15 11.16 -6.08
N ASP A 144 -22.33 12.48 -5.92
CA ASP A 144 -23.30 13.05 -4.99
C ASP A 144 -24.69 12.47 -5.31
N ASP A 145 -25.19 11.60 -4.43
CA ASP A 145 -26.54 11.06 -4.53
C ASP A 145 -27.51 12.22 -4.33
N PRO A 146 -28.34 12.58 -5.35
CA PRO A 146 -29.26 13.73 -5.26
C PRO A 146 -30.29 13.57 -4.14
N THR A 147 -30.38 12.40 -3.53
CA THR A 147 -31.32 12.07 -2.45
C THR A 147 -30.83 12.50 -1.07
N ILE A 148 -29.52 12.72 -0.87
CA ILE A 148 -28.95 13.02 0.47
C ILE A 148 -29.33 14.43 0.97
N ASN A 149 -29.71 15.35 0.06
CA ASN A 149 -30.21 16.69 0.40
C ASN A 149 -31.72 16.85 0.21
N GLN A 150 -32.45 15.77 -0.09
CA GLN A 150 -33.91 15.81 -0.04
C GLN A 150 -34.30 15.64 1.42
N LYS A 151 -34.55 16.75 2.10
CA LYS A 151 -35.31 16.75 3.35
C LYS A 151 -36.62 16.01 3.02
N GLU A 152 -36.79 14.78 3.51
CA GLU A 152 -38.08 14.09 3.37
C GLU A 152 -39.11 15.01 4.00
N VAL A 153 -39.98 15.57 3.15
CA VAL A 153 -41.07 16.41 3.61
C VAL A 153 -41.97 15.47 4.40
N SER A 154 -41.91 15.56 5.73
CA SER A 154 -42.75 14.71 6.56
C SER A 154 -44.20 15.09 6.29
N GLU A 155 -45.13 14.13 6.31
CA GLU A 155 -46.57 14.42 6.16
C GLU A 155 -47.10 15.44 7.20
N PHE A 156 -46.30 15.72 8.24
CA PHE A 156 -46.55 16.73 9.27
C PHE A 156 -46.21 18.17 8.85
N ASP A 157 -45.39 18.39 7.82
CA ASP A 157 -45.01 19.74 7.35
C ASP A 157 -46.15 20.45 6.60
N HIS A 158 -47.17 19.71 6.15
CA HIS A 158 -48.34 20.24 5.43
C HIS A 158 -49.60 20.37 6.30
N LEU A 159 -49.50 20.03 7.59
CA LEU A 159 -50.60 20.23 8.52
C LEU A 159 -50.58 21.68 9.02
N ASP A 160 -51.32 22.56 8.34
CA ASP A 160 -51.78 23.81 8.93
C ASP A 160 -52.70 23.45 10.11
N ILE A 161 -52.13 23.28 11.31
CA ILE A 161 -52.89 23.15 12.55
C ILE A 161 -53.57 24.50 12.78
N ARG A 162 -54.76 24.64 12.20
CA ARG A 162 -55.63 25.79 12.31
C ARG A 162 -56.31 25.75 13.68
N GLY A 163 -55.55 26.10 14.71
CA GLY A 163 -55.99 26.09 16.11
C GLY A 163 -54.91 26.68 16.99
N GLY A 164 -54.96 28.00 17.18
CA GLY A 164 -53.87 28.81 17.71
C GLY A 164 -53.27 28.35 19.05
N MET A 165 -51.95 28.42 19.11
CA MET A 165 -51.18 29.10 20.15
C MET A 165 -49.79 29.33 19.54
N GLU A 166 -49.37 30.57 19.35
CA GLU A 166 -47.96 30.86 19.08
C GLU A 166 -47.16 30.41 20.31
N SER A 167 -46.58 29.22 20.26
CA SER A 167 -45.51 28.83 21.16
C SER A 167 -44.21 28.86 20.37
N THR A 168 -43.51 29.98 20.50
CA THR A 168 -42.09 30.11 20.20
C THR A 168 -41.32 28.95 20.84
N SER A 169 -40.96 27.93 20.08
CA SER A 169 -40.00 26.90 20.49
C SER A 169 -38.64 27.14 19.83
N ASP A 170 -38.22 28.41 19.81
CA ASP A 170 -36.85 28.86 19.55
C ASP A 170 -35.87 28.47 20.70
N SER A 171 -36.20 27.43 21.47
CA SER A 171 -35.53 27.10 22.72
C SER A 171 -35.24 25.62 22.90
N ILE A 172 -34.83 24.94 21.82
CA ILE A 172 -34.02 23.73 21.96
C ILE A 172 -32.69 23.98 21.24
N PRO A 173 -31.58 24.21 21.95
CA PRO A 173 -30.29 24.38 21.29
C PRO A 173 -29.88 23.04 20.70
N PHE A 174 -29.85 22.96 19.37
CA PHE A 174 -29.16 21.90 18.67
C PHE A 174 -27.67 21.96 19.07
N VAL A 175 -27.11 20.84 19.51
CA VAL A 175 -25.66 20.70 19.67
C VAL A 175 -25.04 21.01 18.31
N LYS A 176 -24.28 22.11 18.23
CA LYS A 176 -23.51 22.45 17.04
C LYS A 176 -22.59 21.27 16.74
N THR A 177 -22.90 20.53 15.68
CA THR A 177 -21.89 19.76 14.96
C THR A 177 -20.78 20.75 14.59
N PRO A 178 -19.50 20.40 14.79
CA PRO A 178 -18.41 21.30 14.46
C PRO A 178 -18.55 21.66 12.98
N LYS A 179 -18.62 22.97 12.71
CA LYS A 179 -18.54 23.52 11.35
C LYS A 179 -17.21 23.00 10.81
N ALA A 180 -17.25 22.17 9.77
CA ALA A 180 -16.05 21.98 8.96
C ALA A 180 -15.75 23.36 8.39
N ASP A 181 -14.65 23.95 8.85
CA ASP A 181 -14.16 25.20 8.31
C ASP A 181 -14.06 25.02 6.79
N ALA A 182 -14.81 25.83 6.06
CA ALA A 182 -14.60 26.02 4.65
C ALA A 182 -13.21 26.62 4.51
N ALA A 183 -12.22 25.75 4.30
CA ALA A 183 -10.95 26.18 3.74
C ALA A 183 -11.29 26.74 2.36
N GLU A 184 -11.27 28.08 2.28
CA GLU A 184 -11.40 28.80 1.04
C GLU A 184 -10.38 28.25 0.05
N ASP A 185 -10.92 27.82 -1.09
CA ASP A 185 -10.20 27.32 -2.24
C ASP A 185 -9.45 28.50 -2.89
N SER A 186 -8.29 28.87 -2.34
CA SER A 186 -7.42 29.93 -2.89
C SER A 186 -6.42 29.42 -3.92
N ASP A 187 -6.25 28.09 -4.07
CA ASP A 187 -5.22 27.54 -4.96
C ASP A 187 -5.71 27.30 -6.40
N ALA A 188 -7.02 27.29 -6.65
CA ALA A 188 -7.57 27.09 -8.00
C ALA A 188 -7.46 28.33 -8.94
N LYS A 189 -6.99 29.48 -8.45
CA LYS A 189 -6.76 30.69 -9.28
C LYS A 189 -5.31 30.88 -9.72
N ALA A 190 -4.35 30.09 -9.22
CA ALA A 190 -2.95 30.21 -9.62
C ALA A 190 -2.65 29.46 -10.94
N GLU A 191 -3.24 28.28 -11.16
CA GLU A 191 -2.92 27.47 -12.36
C GLU A 191 -3.60 27.98 -13.65
N LYS A 192 -4.66 28.79 -13.54
CA LYS A 192 -5.36 29.33 -14.73
C LYS A 192 -4.76 30.60 -15.32
N LYS A 193 -3.74 31.19 -14.68
CA LYS A 193 -3.00 32.35 -15.22
C LYS A 193 -1.70 31.98 -15.93
N SER A 194 -1.17 30.77 -15.75
CA SER A 194 0.05 30.31 -16.44
C SER A 194 -0.20 29.72 -17.84
N GLU A 195 -1.39 29.18 -18.13
CA GLU A 195 -1.68 28.57 -19.44
C GLU A 195 -2.16 29.55 -20.53
N VAL A 196 -2.41 30.83 -20.22
CA VAL A 196 -2.93 31.81 -21.21
C VAL A 196 -1.83 32.74 -21.77
N ALA A 197 -0.59 32.67 -21.26
CA ALA A 197 0.49 33.58 -21.65
C ALA A 197 1.47 33.04 -22.71
N GLU A 198 1.37 31.77 -23.13
CA GLU A 198 2.34 31.15 -24.06
C GLU A 198 1.76 30.81 -25.45
N GLY A 199 0.77 31.59 -25.89
CA GLY A 199 0.08 31.35 -27.16
C GLY A 199 -0.34 32.62 -27.88
N LYS A 200 0.61 33.55 -28.07
CA LYS A 200 0.59 34.64 -29.07
C LYS A 200 1.92 35.37 -29.00
N ASP A 201 2.83 35.05 -29.91
CA ASP A 201 3.51 36.04 -30.74
C ASP A 201 4.28 35.33 -31.87
N ALA A 202 4.12 35.89 -33.06
CA ALA A 202 4.86 35.63 -34.28
C ALA A 202 5.91 36.72 -34.46
#